data_AF-A0A9D8U697-F1
#
_entry.id   AF-A0A9D8U697-F1
#
_cell.length_a   1.000
_cell.length_b   1.000
_cell.length_c   1.000
_cell.angle_alpha   90.00
_cell.angle_beta   90.00
_cell.angle_gamma   90.00
#
_symmetry.space_group_name_H-M   'P 1'
#
loop_
_entity.id
_entity.type
_entity.pdbx_description
1 polymer ?
#
loop_
_entity_poly.entity_id
_entity_poly.type
_entity_poly.pdbx_seq_one_letter_code
_entity_poly.pdbx_strand_id
1 'polypeptide(L)'
;IAVTVDMIATGTDIKPVEIVVFMRTVKSRSFFEQMKGRGVRVIKSDDLKAVTPDAEAKDHFVIIDAVGVCEQDKTDSKPLDQKKAVSFEKLLQAVSFGNTEEDVITSIAARLARMEHRLSEDDDKRIREQSNGLGVKELSRQLIEAVNPDRHLEQARADLGIPPDSDQPISENDLQVAKNKVIQQAVTPFYDPKLRELLVEVKKKNEITIDHVSQDEVIEAGFSIDATERAKSVVHSFEQFIEDNKDEITALQILYSKPYQARLSFEDIKELADQIQAPPNLWNESRLWQAYAALEKNKVKGAGRRRILTDLVSLVRFAIHQDNELIPFPERVNANFKVWLASQAENGKDFSEEQQHWLEMIRDHIAANLGIDTDDFEYAPFAQEGGLGKVHQIFGDDLSELIEELNQSLAA
;
A
#
# COMPACT_ATOMS: atom_id res chain seq x y z
N ILE A 1 5.90 8.60 -19.36
CA ILE A 1 5.40 9.99 -19.56
C ILE A 1 5.91 10.51 -20.89
N ALA A 2 5.04 11.03 -21.76
CA ALA A 2 5.43 11.63 -23.04
C ALA A 2 5.09 13.13 -23.01
N VAL A 3 6.08 13.98 -23.30
CA VAL A 3 5.89 15.43 -23.38
C VAL A 3 5.86 15.84 -24.83
N THR A 4 4.87 16.63 -25.22
CA THR A 4 4.72 17.09 -26.59
C THR A 4 4.31 18.56 -26.66
N VAL A 5 4.83 19.27 -27.68
CA VAL A 5 4.46 20.66 -28.01
C VAL A 5 3.43 20.70 -29.13
N ASP A 6 3.59 19.81 -30.12
CA ASP A 6 2.65 19.58 -31.21
C ASP A 6 2.13 18.15 -31.06
N MET A 7 0.80 18.03 -30.88
CA MET A 7 0.03 16.78 -30.71
C MET A 7 0.81 15.52 -31.11
N ILE A 8 0.91 14.54 -30.19
CA ILE A 8 1.40 13.18 -30.51
C ILE A 8 0.74 12.77 -31.84
N ALA A 9 1.57 12.64 -32.88
CA ALA A 9 1.17 12.65 -34.28
C ALA A 9 -0.16 11.93 -34.50
N THR A 10 -1.03 12.50 -35.31
CA THR A 10 -2.41 12.05 -35.59
C THR A 10 -2.56 10.60 -36.07
N GLY A 11 -1.48 9.80 -36.14
CA GLY A 11 -1.46 8.41 -36.55
C GLY A 11 -1.08 7.38 -35.48
N THR A 12 -0.72 7.74 -34.24
CA THR A 12 -0.47 6.73 -33.18
C THR A 12 -1.70 6.53 -32.29
N ASP A 13 -2.20 5.29 -32.26
CA ASP A 13 -3.29 4.86 -31.38
C ASP A 13 -2.75 4.42 -30.02
N ILE A 14 -2.61 5.38 -29.11
CA ILE A 14 -2.19 5.11 -27.73
C ILE A 14 -3.43 4.93 -26.86
N LYS A 15 -3.93 3.71 -26.76
CA LYS A 15 -5.08 3.34 -25.90
C LYS A 15 -4.79 3.39 -24.39
N PRO A 16 -3.56 3.08 -23.90
CA PRO A 16 -3.24 3.13 -22.46
C PRO A 16 -3.23 4.52 -21.81
N VAL A 17 -3.61 5.61 -22.49
CA VAL A 17 -3.51 6.97 -21.92
C VAL A 17 -4.50 7.16 -20.76
N GLU A 18 -3.99 7.21 -19.53
CA GLU A 18 -4.78 7.44 -18.30
C GLU A 18 -4.75 8.88 -17.81
N ILE A 19 -3.75 9.67 -18.21
CA ILE A 19 -3.58 11.07 -17.77
C ILE A 19 -3.28 11.97 -18.96
N VAL A 20 -4.03 13.07 -19.10
CA VAL A 20 -3.79 14.16 -20.05
C VAL A 20 -3.51 15.43 -19.26
N VAL A 21 -2.28 15.96 -19.38
CA VAL A 21 -1.85 17.16 -18.66
C VAL A 21 -1.79 18.35 -19.62
N PHE A 22 -2.54 19.41 -19.34
CA PHE A 22 -2.48 20.69 -20.03
C PHE A 22 -1.55 21.64 -19.27
N MET A 23 -0.35 21.85 -19.81
CA MET A 23 0.63 22.85 -19.32
C MET A 23 0.67 24.13 -20.17
N ARG A 24 -0.14 24.19 -21.23
CA ARG A 24 -0.23 25.33 -22.15
C ARG A 24 -1.68 25.51 -22.59
N THR A 25 -2.12 26.75 -22.69
CA THR A 25 -3.48 27.09 -23.14
C THR A 25 -3.75 26.56 -24.55
N VAL A 26 -4.88 25.88 -24.72
CA VAL A 26 -5.37 25.41 -26.02
C VAL A 26 -6.32 26.44 -26.62
N LYS A 27 -5.94 27.03 -27.76
CA LYS A 27 -6.74 28.10 -28.39
C LYS A 27 -7.95 27.59 -29.19
N SER A 28 -7.95 26.31 -29.60
CA SER A 28 -8.99 25.74 -30.45
C SER A 28 -9.80 24.67 -29.73
N ARG A 29 -11.14 24.81 -29.76
CA ARG A 29 -12.09 23.84 -29.22
C ARG A 29 -11.96 22.46 -29.84
N SER A 30 -11.87 22.39 -31.16
CA SER A 30 -11.73 21.10 -31.88
C SER A 30 -10.44 20.39 -31.49
N PHE A 31 -9.38 21.15 -31.27
CA PHE A 31 -8.08 20.61 -30.84
C PHE A 31 -8.13 20.10 -29.39
N PHE A 32 -8.85 20.80 -28.50
CA PHE A 32 -9.07 20.35 -27.13
C PHE A 32 -9.86 19.04 -27.08
N GLU A 33 -10.93 18.89 -27.87
CA GLU A 33 -11.68 17.63 -27.95
C GLU A 33 -10.85 16.49 -28.57
N GLN A 34 -10.00 16.77 -29.56
CA GLN A 34 -9.07 15.77 -30.08
C GLN A 34 -8.07 15.29 -29.03
N MET A 35 -7.59 16.19 -28.16
CA MET A 35 -6.70 15.86 -27.05
C MET A 35 -7.42 15.02 -25.98
N LYS A 36 -8.65 15.40 -25.60
CA LYS A 36 -9.52 14.58 -24.72
C LYS A 36 -9.79 13.20 -25.31
N GLY A 37 -9.99 13.13 -26.63
CA GLY A 37 -10.21 11.91 -27.41
C GLY A 37 -9.08 10.87 -27.33
N ARG A 38 -7.92 11.23 -26.77
CA ARG A 38 -6.83 10.28 -26.48
C ARG A 38 -7.09 9.51 -25.18
N GLY A 39 -7.65 10.18 -24.16
CA GLY A 39 -7.94 9.59 -22.86
C GLY A 39 -9.16 8.66 -22.88
N VAL A 40 -10.18 8.95 -23.70
CA VAL A 40 -11.44 8.17 -23.77
C VAL A 40 -11.31 6.78 -24.40
N ARG A 41 -10.14 6.42 -24.92
CA ARG A 41 -9.94 5.14 -25.62
C ARG A 41 -10.00 3.99 -24.63
N VAL A 42 -10.84 2.99 -24.94
CA VAL A 42 -10.98 1.76 -24.15
C VAL A 42 -9.85 0.80 -24.50
N ILE A 43 -9.32 0.13 -23.48
CA ILE A 43 -8.26 -0.88 -23.57
C ILE A 43 -8.63 -2.06 -22.69
N LYS A 44 -8.21 -3.28 -23.07
CA LYS A 44 -8.39 -4.47 -22.22
C LYS A 44 -7.40 -4.41 -21.04
N SER A 45 -7.79 -4.97 -19.90
CA SER A 45 -6.92 -5.04 -18.71
C SER A 45 -5.57 -5.69 -18.99
N ASP A 46 -5.53 -6.77 -19.77
CA ASP A 46 -4.26 -7.45 -20.11
C ASP A 46 -3.34 -6.56 -20.96
N ASP A 47 -3.91 -5.85 -21.93
CA ASP A 47 -3.17 -4.91 -22.79
C ASP A 47 -2.68 -3.68 -21.99
N LEU A 48 -3.42 -3.27 -20.96
CA LEU A 48 -3.02 -2.19 -20.05
C LEU A 48 -1.87 -2.64 -19.15
N LYS A 49 -1.97 -3.81 -18.53
CA LYS A 49 -0.94 -4.42 -17.67
C LYS A 49 0.40 -4.60 -18.39
N ALA A 50 0.37 -4.88 -19.69
CA ALA A 50 1.58 -4.98 -20.51
C ALA A 50 2.37 -3.65 -20.59
N VAL A 51 1.72 -2.51 -20.37
CA VAL A 51 2.32 -1.16 -20.47
C VAL A 51 2.51 -0.54 -19.08
N THR A 52 1.57 -0.80 -18.16
CA THR A 52 1.54 -0.32 -16.78
C THR A 52 1.33 -1.53 -15.86
N PRO A 53 2.40 -2.21 -15.41
CA PRO A 53 2.32 -3.51 -14.71
C PRO A 53 1.48 -3.53 -13.42
N ASP A 54 1.33 -2.38 -12.78
CA ASP A 54 0.57 -2.13 -11.56
C ASP A 54 -0.90 -1.72 -11.80
N ALA A 55 -1.31 -1.48 -13.05
CA ALA A 55 -2.68 -1.10 -13.37
C ALA A 55 -3.59 -2.33 -13.55
N GLU A 56 -4.74 -2.36 -12.89
CA GLU A 56 -5.70 -3.47 -13.00
C GLU A 56 -6.67 -3.32 -14.19
N ALA A 57 -7.21 -2.12 -14.37
CA ALA A 57 -8.15 -1.79 -15.43
C ALA A 57 -8.19 -0.26 -15.62
N LYS A 58 -8.49 0.17 -16.86
CA LYS A 58 -8.73 1.58 -17.16
C LYS A 58 -10.24 1.86 -17.03
N ASP A 59 -10.63 2.40 -15.89
CA ASP A 59 -12.02 2.77 -15.56
C ASP A 59 -12.33 4.26 -15.83
N HIS A 60 -11.30 5.11 -15.89
CA HIS A 60 -11.38 6.52 -16.24
C HIS A 60 -10.05 7.03 -16.81
N PHE A 61 -10.03 8.31 -17.19
CA PHE A 61 -8.80 9.06 -17.40
C PHE A 61 -8.91 10.41 -16.70
N VAL A 62 -7.77 10.95 -16.29
CA VAL A 62 -7.67 12.20 -15.56
C VAL A 62 -7.19 13.29 -16.49
N ILE A 63 -7.87 14.45 -16.43
CA ILE A 63 -7.39 15.68 -17.03
C ILE A 63 -6.79 16.54 -15.92
N ILE A 64 -5.51 16.85 -16.03
CA ILE A 64 -4.84 17.81 -15.16
C ILE A 64 -4.67 19.09 -15.97
N ASP A 65 -5.34 20.15 -15.55
CA ASP A 65 -5.31 21.44 -16.23
C ASP A 65 -4.61 22.49 -15.36
N ALA A 66 -3.35 22.78 -15.69
CA ALA A 66 -2.52 23.74 -14.95
C ALA A 66 -2.69 25.19 -15.44
N VAL A 67 -3.52 25.42 -16.47
CA VAL A 67 -3.62 26.70 -17.19
C VAL A 67 -5.06 27.20 -17.36
N GLY A 68 -6.05 26.51 -16.77
CA GLY A 68 -7.46 26.93 -16.75
C GLY A 68 -8.20 26.77 -18.09
N VAL A 69 -7.77 25.83 -18.95
CA VAL A 69 -8.47 25.50 -20.19
C VAL A 69 -9.87 24.93 -19.94
N CYS A 70 -10.04 24.11 -18.90
CA CYS A 70 -11.30 23.51 -18.48
C CYS A 70 -12.28 24.51 -17.86
N GLU A 71 -11.78 25.61 -17.29
CA GLU A 71 -12.61 26.66 -16.66
C GLU A 71 -13.31 27.54 -17.69
N GLN A 72 -12.79 27.61 -18.92
CA GLN A 72 -13.38 28.39 -20.02
C GLN A 72 -14.48 27.64 -20.79
N ASP A 73 -14.89 26.45 -20.31
CA ASP A 73 -16.03 25.61 -20.73
C ASP A 73 -16.49 25.81 -22.19
N LYS A 74 -15.63 25.41 -23.14
CA LYS A 74 -15.99 25.35 -24.57
C LYS A 74 -16.21 23.91 -25.02
N THR A 75 -16.94 23.09 -24.26
CA THR A 75 -17.15 21.68 -24.64
C THR A 75 -18.58 21.19 -24.40
N ASP A 76 -19.11 20.42 -25.34
CA ASP A 76 -20.42 19.76 -25.21
C ASP A 76 -20.34 18.54 -24.28
N SER A 77 -19.14 17.97 -24.12
CA SER A 77 -18.89 16.73 -23.37
C SER A 77 -18.37 17.02 -21.96
N LYS A 78 -19.29 17.14 -21.00
CA LYS A 78 -18.99 17.30 -19.56
C LYS A 78 -18.75 15.95 -18.87
N PRO A 79 -17.95 15.90 -17.78
CA PRO A 79 -17.80 14.68 -16.98
C PRO A 79 -19.14 14.21 -16.43
N LEU A 80 -19.34 12.89 -16.36
CA LEU A 80 -20.58 12.31 -15.83
C LEU A 80 -20.70 12.49 -14.30
N ASP A 81 -19.59 12.56 -13.56
CA ASP A 81 -19.60 12.84 -12.11
C ASP A 81 -19.53 14.34 -11.82
N GLN A 82 -20.71 14.97 -11.59
CA GLN A 82 -20.88 16.40 -11.31
C GLN A 82 -20.77 16.74 -9.81
N LYS A 83 -21.25 15.87 -8.92
CA LYS A 83 -21.21 16.04 -7.45
C LYS A 83 -19.96 15.42 -6.80
N LYS A 84 -18.77 15.83 -7.25
CA LYS A 84 -17.47 15.26 -6.82
C LYS A 84 -17.25 15.30 -5.29
N ALA A 85 -17.68 16.36 -4.62
CA ALA A 85 -17.51 16.55 -3.17
C ALA A 85 -18.53 15.77 -2.31
N VAL A 86 -19.57 15.20 -2.93
CA VAL A 86 -20.62 14.45 -2.21
C VAL A 86 -20.28 12.97 -2.29
N SER A 87 -20.21 12.28 -1.15
CA SER A 87 -19.94 10.84 -1.08
C SER A 87 -21.02 10.01 -1.80
N PHE A 88 -20.66 8.80 -2.28
CA PHE A 88 -21.61 7.91 -2.96
C PHE A 88 -22.81 7.52 -2.10
N GLU A 89 -22.57 7.22 -0.82
CA GLU A 89 -23.61 6.95 0.18
C GLU A 89 -24.62 8.09 0.28
N LYS A 90 -24.14 9.34 0.44
CA LYS A 90 -25.00 10.54 0.47
C LYS A 90 -25.79 10.75 -0.82
N LEU A 91 -25.25 10.43 -1.99
CA LEU A 91 -25.99 10.53 -3.26
C LEU A 91 -27.14 9.52 -3.32
N LEU A 92 -26.85 8.25 -2.97
CA LEU A 92 -27.86 7.20 -2.87
C LEU A 92 -28.93 7.54 -1.81
N GLN A 93 -28.53 8.17 -0.71
CA GLN A 93 -29.44 8.64 0.32
C GLN A 93 -30.29 9.82 -0.16
N ALA A 94 -29.72 10.77 -0.88
CA ALA A 94 -30.47 11.90 -1.47
C ALA A 94 -31.58 11.40 -2.41
N VAL A 95 -31.27 10.42 -3.26
CA VAL A 95 -32.27 9.76 -4.13
C VAL A 95 -33.38 9.12 -3.30
N SER A 96 -33.05 8.45 -2.19
CA SER A 96 -34.08 7.86 -1.31
C SER A 96 -35.02 8.88 -0.66
N PHE A 97 -34.60 10.14 -0.55
CA PHE A 97 -35.43 11.25 -0.08
C PHE A 97 -36.11 12.01 -1.23
N GLY A 98 -36.03 11.50 -2.46
CA GLY A 98 -36.68 12.07 -3.64
C GLY A 98 -35.84 13.10 -4.41
N ASN A 99 -34.56 13.29 -4.07
CA ASN A 99 -33.68 14.13 -4.89
C ASN A 99 -33.28 13.39 -6.17
N THR A 100 -33.89 13.78 -7.27
CA THR A 100 -33.62 13.25 -8.61
C THR A 100 -33.07 14.31 -9.56
N GLU A 101 -32.30 15.26 -9.03
CA GLU A 101 -31.56 16.21 -9.87
C GLU A 101 -30.61 15.47 -10.84
N GLU A 102 -30.48 16.00 -12.05
CA GLU A 102 -29.69 15.40 -13.12
C GLU A 102 -28.22 15.18 -12.72
N ASP A 103 -27.62 16.13 -12.02
CA ASP A 103 -26.26 16.04 -11.47
C ASP A 103 -26.11 14.88 -10.45
N VAL A 104 -27.15 14.59 -9.67
CA VAL A 104 -27.14 13.50 -8.68
C VAL A 104 -27.20 12.16 -9.41
N ILE A 105 -28.12 12.04 -10.38
CA ILE A 105 -28.32 10.82 -11.18
C ILE A 105 -27.06 10.47 -11.97
N THR A 106 -26.51 11.45 -12.69
CA THR A 106 -25.30 11.27 -13.49
C THR A 106 -24.09 10.90 -12.63
N SER A 107 -23.93 11.54 -11.45
CA SER A 107 -22.88 11.15 -10.49
C SER A 107 -23.01 9.72 -9.96
N ILE A 108 -24.23 9.25 -9.68
CA ILE A 108 -24.46 7.86 -9.27
C ILE A 108 -24.10 6.92 -10.40
N ALA A 109 -24.58 7.18 -11.62
CA ALA A 109 -24.28 6.38 -12.81
C ALA A 109 -22.77 6.27 -13.06
N ALA A 110 -22.04 7.39 -13.00
CA ALA A 110 -20.59 7.42 -13.17
C ALA A 110 -19.83 6.57 -12.15
N ARG A 111 -20.32 6.51 -10.91
CA ARG A 111 -19.69 5.73 -9.83
C ARG A 111 -20.01 4.24 -9.95
N LEU A 112 -21.23 3.91 -10.37
CA LEU A 112 -21.61 2.54 -10.70
C LEU A 112 -20.81 2.01 -11.91
N ALA A 113 -20.71 2.80 -12.99
CA ALA A 113 -19.91 2.42 -14.16
C ALA A 113 -18.45 2.10 -13.81
N ARG A 114 -17.83 2.89 -12.93
CA ARG A 114 -16.47 2.61 -12.43
C ARG A 114 -16.40 1.35 -11.58
N MET A 115 -17.41 1.11 -10.75
CA MET A 115 -17.49 -0.07 -9.89
C MET A 115 -17.55 -1.37 -10.68
N GLU A 116 -18.18 -1.39 -11.86
CA GLU A 116 -18.28 -2.57 -12.75
C GLU A 116 -16.90 -3.22 -13.00
N HIS A 117 -15.86 -2.41 -13.25
CA HIS A 117 -14.53 -2.91 -13.61
C HIS A 117 -13.75 -3.52 -12.44
N ARG A 118 -14.22 -3.36 -11.21
CA ARG A 118 -13.57 -3.85 -9.98
C ARG A 118 -14.46 -4.83 -9.20
N LEU A 119 -15.54 -5.29 -9.81
CA LEU A 119 -16.55 -6.12 -9.15
C LEU A 119 -16.17 -7.61 -9.22
N SER A 120 -16.27 -8.31 -8.08
CA SER A 120 -16.13 -9.77 -8.05
C SER A 120 -17.41 -10.46 -8.54
N GLU A 121 -17.31 -11.70 -9.04
CA GLU A 121 -18.49 -12.47 -9.48
C GLU A 121 -19.52 -12.67 -8.35
N ASP A 122 -19.04 -12.89 -7.11
CA ASP A 122 -19.90 -13.03 -5.94
C ASP A 122 -20.62 -11.73 -5.59
N ASP A 123 -19.93 -10.58 -5.68
CA ASP A 123 -20.53 -9.27 -5.41
C ASP A 123 -21.55 -8.91 -6.51
N ASP A 124 -21.31 -9.23 -7.79
CA ASP A 124 -22.28 -9.05 -8.88
C ASP A 124 -23.55 -9.88 -8.64
N LYS A 125 -23.39 -11.15 -8.22
CA LYS A 125 -24.51 -12.02 -7.91
C LYS A 125 -25.37 -11.47 -6.76
N ARG A 126 -24.74 -11.04 -5.66
CA ARG A 126 -25.43 -10.40 -4.53
C ARG A 126 -26.20 -9.16 -4.97
N ILE A 127 -25.60 -8.32 -5.82
CA ILE A 127 -26.26 -7.10 -6.33
C ILE A 127 -27.48 -7.46 -7.18
N ARG A 128 -27.34 -8.43 -8.10
CA ARG A 128 -28.46 -8.90 -8.95
C ARG A 128 -29.61 -9.47 -8.12
N GLU A 129 -29.33 -10.20 -7.06
CA GLU A 129 -30.35 -10.73 -6.15
C GLU A 129 -31.15 -9.61 -5.46
N GLN A 130 -30.50 -8.51 -5.07
CA GLN A 130 -31.16 -7.36 -4.40
C GLN A 130 -31.79 -6.35 -5.38
N SER A 131 -31.47 -6.40 -6.67
CA SER A 131 -31.90 -5.41 -7.67
C SER A 131 -32.91 -5.96 -8.68
N ASN A 132 -33.54 -7.11 -8.41
CA ASN A 132 -34.42 -7.83 -9.34
C ASN A 132 -33.72 -8.23 -10.66
N GLY A 133 -32.48 -8.68 -10.58
CA GLY A 133 -31.69 -9.23 -11.68
C GLY A 133 -30.77 -8.22 -12.39
N LEU A 134 -30.79 -6.95 -11.98
CA LEU A 134 -30.00 -5.88 -12.61
C LEU A 134 -28.58 -5.80 -12.03
N GLY A 135 -27.56 -5.98 -12.87
CA GLY A 135 -26.18 -5.75 -12.45
C GLY A 135 -25.86 -4.26 -12.35
N VAL A 136 -24.68 -3.94 -11.82
CA VAL A 136 -24.19 -2.56 -11.69
C VAL A 136 -24.17 -1.83 -13.04
N LYS A 137 -23.81 -2.56 -14.11
CA LYS A 137 -23.83 -2.08 -15.49
C LYS A 137 -25.22 -1.67 -15.94
N GLU A 138 -26.21 -2.53 -15.71
CA GLU A 138 -27.59 -2.26 -16.11
C GLU A 138 -28.18 -1.08 -15.31
N LEU A 139 -27.91 -1.02 -14.02
CA LEU A 139 -28.31 0.10 -13.15
C LEU A 139 -27.70 1.42 -13.62
N SER A 140 -26.39 1.42 -13.94
CA SER A 140 -25.71 2.60 -14.49
C SER A 140 -26.30 3.03 -15.83
N ARG A 141 -26.50 2.08 -16.76
CA ARG A 141 -27.08 2.34 -18.08
C ARG A 141 -28.48 2.95 -17.96
N GLN A 142 -29.33 2.42 -17.09
CA GLN A 142 -30.69 2.95 -16.88
C GLN A 142 -30.67 4.40 -16.40
N LEU A 143 -29.76 4.76 -15.49
CA LEU A 143 -29.62 6.15 -15.02
C LEU A 143 -29.13 7.09 -16.13
N ILE A 144 -28.20 6.64 -16.99
CA ILE A 144 -27.72 7.43 -18.13
C ILE A 144 -28.83 7.62 -19.17
N GLU A 145 -29.56 6.56 -19.51
CA GLU A 145 -30.70 6.65 -20.43
C GLU A 145 -31.82 7.52 -19.87
N ALA A 146 -31.98 7.56 -18.55
CA ALA A 146 -33.00 8.36 -17.90
C ALA A 146 -32.74 9.87 -17.94
N VAL A 147 -31.52 10.31 -18.23
CA VAL A 147 -31.21 11.73 -18.44
C VAL A 147 -31.10 12.10 -19.92
N ASN A 148 -31.25 11.13 -20.83
CA ASN A 148 -31.17 11.36 -22.27
C ASN A 148 -32.43 12.09 -22.79
N PRO A 149 -32.31 13.30 -23.38
CA PRO A 149 -33.43 14.05 -23.94
C PRO A 149 -34.22 13.29 -25.03
N ASP A 150 -33.53 12.50 -25.86
CA ASP A 150 -34.18 11.70 -26.90
C ASP A 150 -35.12 10.67 -26.28
N ARG A 151 -34.71 10.09 -25.14
CA ARG A 151 -35.54 9.13 -24.41
C ARG A 151 -36.76 9.78 -23.78
N HIS A 152 -36.64 11.04 -23.33
CA HIS A 152 -37.78 11.82 -22.84
C HIS A 152 -38.78 12.10 -23.96
N LEU A 153 -38.30 12.45 -25.17
CA LEU A 153 -39.13 12.65 -26.35
C LEU A 153 -39.85 11.37 -26.78
N GLU A 154 -39.13 10.24 -26.85
CA GLU A 154 -39.71 8.93 -27.15
C GLU A 154 -40.80 8.55 -26.15
N GLN A 155 -40.55 8.74 -24.85
CA GLN A 155 -41.51 8.44 -23.81
C GLN A 155 -42.74 9.36 -23.88
N ALA A 156 -42.54 10.65 -24.14
CA ALA A 156 -43.65 11.61 -24.30
C ALA A 156 -44.52 11.26 -25.50
N ARG A 157 -43.91 10.89 -26.64
CA ARG A 157 -44.65 10.42 -27.83
C ARG A 157 -45.45 9.17 -27.52
N ALA A 158 -44.83 8.19 -26.85
CA ALA A 158 -45.50 6.95 -26.47
C ALA A 158 -46.69 7.21 -25.53
N ASP A 159 -46.54 8.08 -24.53
CA ASP A 159 -47.60 8.41 -23.58
C ASP A 159 -48.78 9.15 -24.23
N LEU A 160 -48.52 9.92 -25.30
CA LEU A 160 -49.53 10.63 -26.10
C LEU A 160 -50.08 9.80 -27.28
N GLY A 161 -49.56 8.60 -27.52
CA GLY A 161 -49.93 7.76 -28.67
C GLY A 161 -49.47 8.33 -30.03
N ILE A 162 -48.45 9.18 -30.03
CA ILE A 162 -47.89 9.80 -31.24
C ILE A 162 -46.85 8.85 -31.86
N PRO A 163 -46.91 8.56 -33.18
CA PRO A 163 -45.90 7.72 -33.84
C PRO A 163 -44.47 8.32 -33.76
N PRO A 164 -43.41 7.49 -33.72
CA PRO A 164 -42.02 7.96 -33.63
C PRO A 164 -41.58 8.91 -34.76
N ASP A 165 -42.12 8.70 -35.96
CA ASP A 165 -41.77 9.47 -37.16
C ASP A 165 -42.68 10.70 -37.37
N SER A 166 -43.47 11.06 -36.36
CA SER A 166 -44.37 12.21 -36.45
C SER A 166 -43.64 13.52 -36.14
N ASP A 167 -43.85 14.52 -37.00
CA ASP A 167 -43.40 15.90 -36.80
C ASP A 167 -44.28 16.69 -35.82
N GLN A 168 -45.23 16.02 -35.14
CA GLN A 168 -46.11 16.68 -34.17
C GLN A 168 -45.28 17.23 -32.99
N PRO A 169 -45.37 18.54 -32.69
CA PRO A 169 -44.63 19.12 -31.59
C PRO A 169 -45.17 18.62 -30.25
N ILE A 170 -44.26 18.32 -29.32
CA ILE A 170 -44.58 17.90 -27.95
C ILE A 170 -44.56 19.15 -27.07
N SER A 171 -45.56 19.32 -26.21
CA SER A 171 -45.56 20.44 -25.27
C SER A 171 -44.45 20.29 -24.23
N GLU A 172 -43.92 21.40 -23.73
CA GLU A 172 -42.88 21.38 -22.70
C GLU A 172 -43.37 20.68 -21.42
N ASN A 173 -44.66 20.77 -21.10
CA ASN A 173 -45.25 20.09 -19.95
C ASN A 173 -45.27 18.56 -20.13
N ASP A 174 -45.68 18.06 -21.30
CA ASP A 174 -45.70 16.62 -21.58
C ASP A 174 -44.28 16.04 -21.57
N LEU A 175 -43.31 16.80 -22.06
CA LEU A 175 -41.90 16.44 -22.00
C LEU A 175 -41.39 16.35 -20.55
N GLN A 176 -41.78 17.28 -19.68
CA GLN A 176 -41.42 17.23 -18.25
C GLN A 176 -42.08 16.06 -17.52
N VAL A 177 -43.34 15.74 -17.83
CA VAL A 177 -44.03 14.56 -17.28
C VAL A 177 -43.30 13.28 -17.69
N ALA A 178 -42.95 13.15 -18.98
CA ALA A 178 -42.20 12.01 -19.48
C ALA A 178 -40.79 11.91 -18.85
N LYS A 179 -40.06 13.04 -18.76
CA LYS A 179 -38.76 13.11 -18.06
C LYS A 179 -38.86 12.57 -16.64
N ASN A 180 -39.80 13.09 -15.85
CA ASN A 180 -40.00 12.66 -14.47
C ASN A 180 -40.35 11.18 -14.37
N LYS A 181 -41.18 10.66 -15.28
CA LYS A 181 -41.56 9.25 -15.32
C LYS A 181 -40.35 8.33 -15.58
N VAL A 182 -39.53 8.63 -16.58
CA VAL A 182 -38.34 7.83 -16.91
C VAL A 182 -37.32 7.87 -15.76
N ILE A 183 -37.09 9.06 -15.19
CA ILE A 183 -36.20 9.24 -14.03
C ILE A 183 -36.68 8.41 -12.84
N GLN A 184 -37.97 8.50 -12.49
CA GLN A 184 -38.54 7.76 -11.37
C GLN A 184 -38.41 6.24 -11.55
N GLN A 185 -38.62 5.74 -12.76
CA GLN A 185 -38.41 4.32 -13.08
C GLN A 185 -36.96 3.90 -12.86
N ALA A 186 -36.00 4.69 -13.35
CA ALA A 186 -34.57 4.38 -13.22
C ALA A 186 -34.06 4.46 -11.79
N VAL A 187 -34.59 5.35 -10.95
CA VAL A 187 -34.17 5.46 -9.55
C VAL A 187 -34.86 4.48 -8.60
N THR A 188 -35.93 3.81 -9.06
CA THR A 188 -36.73 2.89 -8.22
C THR A 188 -35.91 1.83 -7.47
N PRO A 189 -34.91 1.17 -8.08
CA PRO A 189 -34.09 0.18 -7.36
C PRO A 189 -33.39 0.78 -6.12
N PHE A 190 -33.01 2.05 -6.15
CA PHE A 190 -32.29 2.71 -5.06
C PHE A 190 -33.18 3.13 -3.89
N TYR A 191 -34.51 2.93 -3.97
CA TYR A 191 -35.38 3.07 -2.81
C TYR A 191 -35.22 1.92 -1.81
N ASP A 192 -34.71 0.76 -2.24
CA ASP A 192 -34.39 -0.33 -1.33
C ASP A 192 -33.14 0.02 -0.49
N PRO A 193 -33.24 0.14 0.85
CA PRO A 193 -32.08 0.37 1.70
C PRO A 193 -31.03 -0.74 1.59
N LYS A 194 -31.44 -2.01 1.40
CA LYS A 194 -30.50 -3.14 1.33
C LYS A 194 -29.60 -3.05 0.12
N LEU A 195 -30.15 -2.68 -1.04
CA LEU A 195 -29.36 -2.48 -2.25
C LEU A 195 -28.37 -1.32 -2.07
N ARG A 196 -28.80 -0.21 -1.46
CA ARG A 196 -27.90 0.93 -1.21
C ARG A 196 -26.76 0.58 -0.27
N GLU A 197 -27.05 -0.11 0.83
CA GLU A 197 -26.05 -0.57 1.79
C GLU A 197 -25.03 -1.51 1.11
N LEU A 198 -25.51 -2.48 0.33
CA LEU A 198 -24.68 -3.40 -0.43
C LEU A 198 -23.78 -2.66 -1.44
N LEU A 199 -24.33 -1.71 -2.20
CA LEU A 199 -23.55 -0.92 -3.16
C LEU A 199 -22.48 -0.08 -2.45
N VAL A 200 -22.74 0.43 -1.25
CA VAL A 200 -21.73 1.17 -0.45
C VAL A 200 -20.66 0.23 0.11
N GLU A 201 -21.04 -0.95 0.60
CA GLU A 201 -20.12 -1.99 1.09
C GLU A 201 -19.15 -2.43 -0.01
N VAL A 202 -19.67 -2.83 -1.17
CA VAL A 202 -18.89 -3.26 -2.33
C VAL A 202 -17.98 -2.12 -2.81
N LYS A 203 -18.50 -0.89 -2.83
CA LYS A 203 -17.70 0.28 -3.18
C LYS A 203 -16.54 0.50 -2.22
N LYS A 204 -16.78 0.47 -0.90
CA LYS A 204 -15.74 0.65 0.12
C LYS A 204 -14.65 -0.42 0.00
N LYS A 205 -15.03 -1.68 -0.20
CA LYS A 205 -14.10 -2.80 -0.42
C LYS A 205 -13.15 -2.55 -1.61
N ASN A 206 -13.64 -1.90 -2.67
CA ASN A 206 -12.90 -1.68 -3.92
C ASN A 206 -12.23 -0.29 -4.02
N GLU A 207 -12.54 0.66 -3.14
CA GLU A 207 -11.97 2.02 -3.11
C GLU A 207 -10.87 2.21 -2.07
N ILE A 208 -10.55 1.20 -1.24
CA ILE A 208 -9.38 1.29 -0.35
C ILE A 208 -8.14 1.47 -1.23
N THR A 209 -7.70 2.73 -1.28
CA THR A 209 -6.55 3.19 -2.02
C THR A 209 -5.49 3.50 -0.99
N ILE A 210 -4.36 2.80 -1.07
CA ILE A 210 -3.21 3.08 -0.22
C ILE A 210 -2.48 4.27 -0.87
N ASP A 211 -2.51 5.45 -0.23
CA ASP A 211 -1.85 6.65 -0.72
C ASP A 211 -0.33 6.53 -0.52
N HIS A 212 0.41 6.53 -1.63
CA HIS A 212 1.87 6.49 -1.65
C HIS A 212 2.51 7.84 -2.00
N VAL A 213 1.72 8.90 -2.24
CA VAL A 213 2.16 10.17 -2.87
C VAL A 213 2.00 11.39 -1.96
N SER A 214 0.90 11.53 -1.21
CA SER A 214 0.77 12.60 -0.22
C SER A 214 1.62 12.25 1.00
N GLN A 215 2.84 12.78 1.08
CA GLN A 215 3.63 12.67 2.30
C GLN A 215 3.11 13.69 3.30
N ASP A 216 2.50 13.22 4.39
CA ASP A 216 2.16 14.04 5.53
C ASP A 216 3.39 14.84 6.01
N GLU A 217 3.20 16.13 6.29
CA GLU A 217 4.20 16.91 7.02
C GLU A 217 3.99 16.73 8.52
N VAL A 218 5.05 16.31 9.20
CA VAL A 218 5.07 16.12 10.65
C VAL A 218 4.96 17.48 11.33
N ILE A 219 3.74 17.85 11.75
CA ILE A 219 3.46 19.08 12.53
C ILE A 219 4.03 18.94 13.95
N GLU A 220 4.02 17.71 14.47
CA GLU A 220 4.61 17.31 15.74
C GLU A 220 5.17 15.88 15.62
N ALA A 221 6.47 15.70 15.86
CA ALA A 221 7.09 14.38 16.05
C ALA A 221 7.37 14.20 17.54
N GLY A 222 6.33 13.82 18.26
CA GLY A 222 6.38 13.51 19.67
C GLY A 222 5.36 12.43 20.00
N PHE A 223 5.58 11.72 21.10
CA PHE A 223 4.57 10.79 21.57
C PHE A 223 3.45 11.60 22.22
N SER A 224 2.23 11.51 21.69
CA SER A 224 1.02 11.93 22.41
C SER A 224 1.07 11.42 23.85
N ILE A 225 0.46 12.12 24.82
CA ILE A 225 0.40 11.67 26.22
C ILE A 225 -0.15 10.23 26.27
N ASP A 226 -1.16 9.92 25.47
CA ASP A 226 -1.72 8.57 25.32
C ASP A 226 -0.76 7.59 24.64
N ALA A 227 0.11 8.06 23.75
CA ALA A 227 1.17 7.24 23.14
C ALA A 227 2.30 6.94 24.13
N THR A 228 2.65 7.90 24.99
CA THR A 228 3.67 7.74 26.04
C THR A 228 3.19 6.74 27.09
N GLU A 229 1.94 6.84 27.55
CA GLU A 229 1.38 5.86 28.49
C GLU A 229 1.26 4.46 27.88
N ARG A 230 0.88 4.35 26.59
CA ARG A 230 0.92 3.06 25.88
C ARG A 230 2.33 2.51 25.74
N ALA A 231 3.33 3.36 25.48
CA ALA A 231 4.73 2.94 25.42
C ALA A 231 5.22 2.41 26.79
N LYS A 232 4.88 3.10 27.89
CA LYS A 232 5.16 2.61 29.25
C LYS A 232 4.53 1.24 29.50
N SER A 233 3.26 1.07 29.13
CA SER A 233 2.58 -0.21 29.28
C SER A 233 3.25 -1.32 28.47
N VAL A 234 3.65 -1.05 27.22
CA VAL A 234 4.32 -2.05 26.37
C VAL A 234 5.68 -2.44 26.94
N VAL A 235 6.50 -1.45 27.35
CA VAL A 235 7.82 -1.71 27.95
C VAL A 235 7.67 -2.51 29.24
N HIS A 236 6.78 -2.09 30.13
CA HIS A 236 6.54 -2.78 31.40
C HIS A 236 6.05 -4.22 31.20
N SER A 237 5.11 -4.45 30.29
CA SER A 237 4.63 -5.81 30.00
C SER A 237 5.72 -6.68 29.37
N PHE A 238 6.59 -6.13 28.54
CA PHE A 238 7.70 -6.86 27.94
C PHE A 238 8.78 -7.22 28.97
N GLU A 239 9.17 -6.28 29.83
CA GLU A 239 10.10 -6.54 30.95
C GLU A 239 9.53 -7.61 31.89
N GLN A 240 8.24 -7.53 32.23
CA GLN A 240 7.56 -8.53 33.03
C GLN A 240 7.54 -9.91 32.35
N PHE A 241 7.23 -9.96 31.04
CA PHE A 241 7.27 -11.20 30.28
C PHE A 241 8.66 -11.84 30.31
N ILE A 242 9.72 -11.05 30.11
CA ILE A 242 11.09 -11.56 30.17
C ILE A 242 11.38 -12.17 31.55
N GLU A 243 11.02 -11.47 32.62
CA GLU A 243 11.27 -11.94 33.98
C GLU A 243 10.47 -13.21 34.31
N ASP A 244 9.20 -13.29 33.89
CA ASP A 244 8.32 -14.43 34.13
C ASP A 244 8.76 -15.69 33.35
N ASN A 245 9.37 -15.51 32.18
CA ASN A 245 9.74 -16.61 31.26
C ASN A 245 11.25 -16.89 31.21
N LYS A 246 12.06 -16.23 32.05
CA LYS A 246 13.53 -16.33 32.02
C LYS A 246 14.06 -17.76 32.21
N ASP A 247 13.31 -18.59 32.93
CA ASP A 247 13.65 -19.99 33.22
C ASP A 247 12.96 -20.97 32.26
N GLU A 248 12.09 -20.51 31.36
CA GLU A 248 11.34 -21.36 30.42
C GLU A 248 11.85 -21.22 28.98
N ILE A 249 12.25 -20.01 28.56
CA ILE A 249 12.70 -19.75 27.19
C ILE A 249 14.23 -19.82 27.13
N THR A 250 14.76 -20.72 26.29
CA THR A 250 16.20 -20.96 26.11
C THR A 250 17.00 -19.69 25.84
N ALA A 251 16.52 -18.83 24.93
CA ALA A 251 17.17 -17.56 24.62
C ALA A 251 17.33 -16.66 25.86
N LEU A 252 16.30 -16.59 26.72
CA LEU A 252 16.34 -15.78 27.94
C LEU A 252 17.28 -16.40 28.96
N GLN A 253 17.23 -17.73 29.16
CA GLN A 253 18.16 -18.43 30.04
C GLN A 253 19.62 -18.13 29.67
N ILE A 254 19.96 -18.22 28.38
CA ILE A 254 21.30 -17.92 27.86
C ILE A 254 21.68 -16.47 28.16
N LEU A 255 20.79 -15.52 27.88
CA LEU A 255 21.04 -14.09 28.08
C LEU A 255 21.13 -13.67 29.57
N TYR A 256 20.43 -14.37 30.47
CA TYR A 256 20.54 -14.16 31.92
C TYR A 256 21.76 -14.86 32.53
N SER A 257 22.23 -15.95 31.95
CA SER A 257 23.33 -16.74 32.50
C SER A 257 24.67 -15.98 32.45
N LYS A 258 25.35 -15.90 33.61
CA LYS A 258 26.76 -15.51 33.69
C LYS A 258 27.53 -16.58 34.47
N PRO A 259 28.63 -17.16 33.93
CA PRO A 259 29.21 -16.95 32.58
C PRO A 259 28.42 -17.69 31.49
N TYR A 260 28.54 -17.24 30.23
CA TYR A 260 27.91 -17.85 29.06
C TYR A 260 28.34 -19.32 28.90
N GLN A 261 27.49 -20.26 29.33
CA GLN A 261 27.76 -21.69 29.16
C GLN A 261 27.36 -22.20 27.76
N ALA A 262 26.41 -21.52 27.12
CA ALA A 262 25.89 -21.85 25.79
C ALA A 262 25.87 -20.61 24.90
N ARG A 263 26.11 -20.83 23.60
CA ARG A 263 26.00 -19.78 22.56
C ARG A 263 24.54 -19.65 22.15
N LEU A 264 24.09 -18.40 21.99
CA LEU A 264 22.74 -18.11 21.51
C LEU A 264 22.67 -18.38 20.02
N SER A 265 21.76 -19.26 19.59
CA SER A 265 21.53 -19.54 18.18
C SER A 265 20.45 -18.65 17.58
N PHE A 266 20.38 -18.60 16.25
CA PHE A 266 19.29 -17.94 15.54
C PHE A 266 17.93 -18.59 15.81
N GLU A 267 17.89 -19.92 15.98
CA GLU A 267 16.67 -20.65 16.28
C GLU A 267 16.11 -20.28 17.67
N ASP A 268 16.97 -20.09 18.67
CA ASP A 268 16.56 -19.64 20.01
C ASP A 268 15.89 -18.26 19.96
N ILE A 269 16.45 -17.34 19.16
CA ILE A 269 15.88 -16.00 18.98
C ILE A 269 14.58 -16.04 18.19
N LYS A 270 14.47 -16.93 17.20
CA LYS A 270 13.24 -17.13 16.45
C LYS A 270 12.14 -17.69 17.36
N GLU A 271 12.44 -18.64 18.24
CA GLU A 271 11.50 -19.15 19.24
C GLU A 271 11.01 -18.04 20.16
N LEU A 272 11.92 -17.23 20.71
CA LEU A 272 11.55 -16.08 21.54
C LEU A 272 10.66 -15.09 20.77
N ALA A 273 10.99 -14.81 19.51
CA ALA A 273 10.22 -13.93 18.64
C ALA A 273 8.78 -14.47 18.42
N ASP A 274 8.64 -15.77 18.15
CA ASP A 274 7.34 -16.42 17.97
C ASP A 274 6.49 -16.34 19.25
N GLN A 275 7.09 -16.50 20.43
CA GLN A 275 6.41 -16.41 21.72
C GLN A 275 5.91 -14.99 22.04
N ILE A 276 6.72 -13.95 21.77
CA ILE A 276 6.29 -12.56 22.01
C ILE A 276 5.26 -12.07 20.97
N GLN A 277 5.28 -12.66 19.77
CA GLN A 277 4.30 -12.38 18.71
C GLN A 277 2.97 -13.08 18.94
N ALA A 278 2.93 -14.17 19.72
CA ALA A 278 1.70 -14.88 20.01
C ALA A 278 0.71 -14.04 20.85
N PRO A 279 -0.61 -14.28 20.74
CA PRO A 279 -1.59 -13.71 21.66
C PRO A 279 -1.30 -14.14 23.11
N PRO A 280 -1.48 -13.26 24.12
CA PRO A 280 -2.13 -11.94 24.04
C PRO A 280 -1.17 -10.77 23.71
N ASN A 281 0.13 -11.02 23.63
CA ASN A 281 1.17 -9.97 23.61
C ASN A 281 1.22 -9.23 22.26
N LEU A 282 1.24 -9.98 21.16
CA LEU A 282 1.26 -9.42 19.79
C LEU A 282 2.36 -8.35 19.62
N TRP A 283 3.54 -8.58 20.21
CA TRP A 283 4.70 -7.70 20.11
C TRP A 283 5.58 -8.13 18.96
N ASN A 284 6.31 -7.17 18.39
CA ASN A 284 7.42 -7.43 17.48
C ASN A 284 8.58 -6.50 17.84
N GLU A 285 9.75 -6.77 17.30
CA GLU A 285 11.00 -6.07 17.59
C GLU A 285 10.86 -4.58 17.31
N SER A 286 10.19 -4.22 16.21
CA SER A 286 9.98 -2.83 15.80
C SER A 286 9.10 -2.07 16.80
N ARG A 287 8.00 -2.67 17.27
CA ARG A 287 7.08 -2.07 18.25
C ARG A 287 7.76 -1.89 19.60
N LEU A 288 8.53 -2.88 20.06
CA LEU A 288 9.28 -2.81 21.32
C LEU A 288 10.38 -1.74 21.25
N TRP A 289 11.12 -1.69 20.14
CA TRP A 289 12.16 -0.67 19.93
C TRP A 289 11.58 0.75 19.94
N GLN A 290 10.43 0.94 19.27
CA GLN A 290 9.73 2.22 19.27
C GLN A 290 9.23 2.61 20.67
N ALA A 291 8.73 1.65 21.44
CA ALA A 291 8.30 1.88 22.82
C ALA A 291 9.47 2.32 23.70
N TYR A 292 10.61 1.64 23.64
CA TYR A 292 11.82 2.09 24.35
C TYR A 292 12.33 3.44 23.86
N ALA A 293 12.35 3.68 22.55
CA ALA A 293 12.75 4.97 21.97
C ALA A 293 11.84 6.12 22.44
N ALA A 294 10.58 5.82 22.74
CA ALA A 294 9.62 6.78 23.28
C ALA A 294 9.94 7.23 24.69
N LEU A 295 10.36 6.29 25.54
CA LEU A 295 10.60 6.55 26.95
C LEU A 295 12.03 7.03 27.21
N GLU A 296 13.00 6.48 26.49
CA GLU A 296 14.43 6.66 26.76
C GLU A 296 15.21 7.13 25.52
N LYS A 297 14.71 8.18 24.83
CA LYS A 297 15.29 8.70 23.58
C LYS A 297 16.82 8.89 23.59
N ASN A 298 17.41 9.25 24.72
CA ASN A 298 18.85 9.47 24.85
C ASN A 298 19.69 8.17 24.91
N LYS A 299 19.06 7.04 25.23
CA LYS A 299 19.73 5.73 25.36
C LYS A 299 19.45 4.82 24.16
N VAL A 300 18.48 5.14 23.31
CA VAL A 300 18.09 4.31 22.16
C VAL A 300 18.65 4.88 20.86
N LYS A 301 19.44 4.07 20.14
CA LYS A 301 20.05 4.44 18.86
C LYS A 301 19.32 3.80 17.67
N GLY A 302 19.46 4.44 16.50
CA GLY A 302 18.97 3.91 15.23
C GLY A 302 17.45 3.89 15.05
N ALA A 303 16.67 4.65 15.83
CA ALA A 303 15.21 4.70 15.73
C ALA A 303 14.75 5.01 14.28
N GLY A 304 13.78 4.23 13.76
CA GLY A 304 13.21 4.42 12.41
C GLY A 304 13.77 3.53 11.30
N ARG A 305 14.67 2.57 11.59
CA ARG A 305 15.10 1.54 10.64
C ARG A 305 14.30 0.25 10.80
N ARG A 306 14.16 -0.52 9.71
CA ARG A 306 13.59 -1.89 9.75
C ARG A 306 14.47 -2.75 10.65
N ARG A 307 13.84 -3.42 11.63
CA ARG A 307 14.52 -4.32 12.55
C ARG A 307 14.69 -5.71 11.95
N ILE A 308 15.77 -6.35 12.35
CA ILE A 308 16.03 -7.76 12.07
C ILE A 308 15.89 -8.55 13.37
N LEU A 309 15.70 -9.87 13.26
CA LEU A 309 15.46 -10.72 14.43
C LEU A 309 16.57 -10.63 15.47
N THR A 310 17.83 -10.47 15.05
CA THR A 310 18.97 -10.36 15.97
C THR A 310 18.94 -9.10 16.84
N ASP A 311 18.18 -8.06 16.46
CA ASP A 311 17.94 -6.89 17.31
C ASP A 311 17.16 -7.25 18.60
N LEU A 312 16.50 -8.40 18.64
CA LEU A 312 15.85 -8.91 19.85
C LEU A 312 16.86 -9.19 20.97
N VAL A 313 18.10 -9.55 20.64
CA VAL A 313 19.19 -9.70 21.62
C VAL A 313 19.46 -8.37 22.32
N SER A 314 19.58 -7.29 21.55
CA SER A 314 19.78 -5.94 22.09
C SER A 314 18.59 -5.49 22.94
N LEU A 315 17.36 -5.79 22.51
CA LEU A 315 16.14 -5.47 23.26
C LEU A 315 16.10 -6.17 24.62
N VAL A 316 16.37 -7.47 24.66
CA VAL A 316 16.37 -8.25 25.89
C VAL A 316 17.48 -7.75 26.82
N ARG A 317 18.71 -7.60 26.33
CA ARG A 317 19.84 -7.11 27.14
C ARG A 317 19.59 -5.72 27.74
N PHE A 318 18.91 -4.85 27.00
CA PHE A 318 18.52 -3.53 27.49
C PHE A 318 17.40 -3.62 28.54
N ALA A 319 16.38 -4.44 28.30
CA ALA A 319 15.26 -4.68 29.21
C ALA A 319 15.71 -5.22 30.57
N ILE A 320 16.71 -6.11 30.57
CA ILE A 320 17.28 -6.70 31.80
C ILE A 320 18.42 -5.85 32.39
N HIS A 321 18.61 -4.63 31.88
CA HIS A 321 19.61 -3.65 32.30
C HIS A 321 21.06 -4.16 32.28
N GLN A 322 21.38 -5.11 31.40
CA GLN A 322 22.77 -5.49 31.13
C GLN A 322 23.49 -4.43 30.29
N ASP A 323 22.77 -3.82 29.35
CA ASP A 323 23.27 -2.73 28.51
C ASP A 323 22.61 -1.40 28.89
N ASN A 324 23.44 -0.34 28.97
CA ASN A 324 22.96 1.01 29.28
C ASN A 324 22.37 1.74 28.06
N GLU A 325 22.64 1.24 26.85
CA GLU A 325 22.17 1.80 25.59
C GLU A 325 21.56 0.69 24.73
N LEU A 326 20.43 0.98 24.09
CA LEU A 326 19.78 0.10 23.13
C LEU A 326 20.30 0.42 21.72
N ILE A 327 21.23 -0.40 21.24
CA ILE A 327 21.93 -0.24 19.96
C ILE A 327 21.61 -1.44 19.06
N PRO A 328 21.35 -1.26 17.76
CA PRO A 328 21.09 -2.37 16.83
C PRO A 328 22.21 -3.41 16.88
N PHE A 329 21.85 -4.69 16.84
CA PHE A 329 22.81 -5.78 16.99
C PHE A 329 23.91 -5.74 15.90
N PRO A 330 23.60 -5.47 14.61
CA PRO A 330 24.64 -5.28 13.60
C PRO A 330 25.62 -4.14 13.89
N GLU A 331 25.16 -3.05 14.51
CA GLU A 331 26.04 -1.93 14.87
C GLU A 331 27.01 -2.33 16.00
N ARG A 332 26.55 -3.16 16.95
CA ARG A 332 27.40 -3.76 17.97
C ARG A 332 28.42 -4.72 17.36
N VAL A 333 27.98 -5.64 16.50
CA VAL A 333 28.86 -6.57 15.79
C VAL A 333 29.94 -5.82 15.00
N ASN A 334 29.57 -4.75 14.31
CA ASN A 334 30.53 -3.89 13.60
C ASN A 334 31.54 -3.21 14.53
N ALA A 335 31.10 -2.73 15.70
CA ALA A 335 32.00 -2.14 16.70
C ALA A 335 32.96 -3.18 17.27
N ASN A 336 32.45 -4.35 17.65
CA ASN A 336 33.23 -5.47 18.16
C ASN A 336 34.24 -5.97 17.12
N PHE A 337 33.84 -6.08 15.85
CA PHE A 337 34.72 -6.46 14.75
C PHE A 337 35.89 -5.48 14.55
N LYS A 338 35.65 -4.17 14.68
CA LYS A 338 36.73 -3.17 14.60
C LYS A 338 37.71 -3.29 15.76
N VAL A 339 37.22 -3.54 16.97
CA VAL A 339 38.04 -3.78 18.15
C VAL A 339 38.85 -5.07 17.98
N TRP A 340 38.22 -6.13 17.48
CA TRP A 340 38.87 -7.39 17.19
C TRP A 340 39.98 -7.24 16.14
N LEU A 341 39.71 -6.57 15.01
CA LEU A 341 40.74 -6.28 13.99
C LEU A 341 41.94 -5.50 14.55
N ALA A 342 41.68 -4.50 15.39
CA ALA A 342 42.75 -3.74 16.04
C ALA A 342 43.60 -4.62 16.96
N SER A 343 42.96 -5.52 17.73
CA SER A 343 43.65 -6.48 18.58
C SER A 343 44.49 -7.49 17.76
N GLN A 344 44.03 -7.92 16.59
CA GLN A 344 44.81 -8.81 15.72
C GLN A 344 46.06 -8.10 15.18
N ALA A 345 45.92 -6.84 14.75
CA ALA A 345 47.03 -6.02 14.28
C ALA A 345 48.08 -5.77 15.39
N GLU A 346 47.66 -5.51 16.62
CA GLU A 346 48.56 -5.37 17.78
C GLU A 346 49.34 -6.68 18.08
N ASN A 347 48.72 -7.83 17.81
CA ASN A 347 49.34 -9.15 17.92
C ASN A 347 50.16 -9.57 16.69
N GLY A 348 50.38 -8.65 15.74
CA GLY A 348 51.20 -8.88 14.54
C GLY A 348 50.54 -9.71 13.44
N LYS A 349 49.21 -9.88 13.49
CA LYS A 349 48.42 -10.52 12.43
C LYS A 349 47.81 -9.46 11.52
N ASP A 350 48.45 -9.22 10.38
CA ASP A 350 47.92 -8.36 9.32
C ASP A 350 47.17 -9.19 8.27
N PHE A 351 45.95 -8.79 7.94
CA PHE A 351 45.13 -9.44 6.93
C PHE A 351 45.31 -8.80 5.55
N SER A 352 45.45 -9.62 4.51
CA SER A 352 45.45 -9.16 3.11
C SER A 352 44.10 -8.54 2.72
N GLU A 353 44.06 -7.78 1.62
CA GLU A 353 42.79 -7.22 1.11
C GLU A 353 41.73 -8.32 0.86
N GLU A 354 42.15 -9.47 0.35
CA GLU A 354 41.27 -10.63 0.13
C GLU A 354 40.78 -11.22 1.46
N GLN A 355 41.66 -11.37 2.45
CA GLN A 355 41.27 -11.83 3.79
C GLN A 355 40.31 -10.87 4.48
N GLN A 356 40.56 -9.56 4.38
CA GLN A 356 39.68 -8.53 4.94
C GLN A 356 38.29 -8.61 4.32
N HIS A 357 38.19 -8.78 3.00
CA HIS A 357 36.90 -8.92 2.33
C HIS A 357 36.09 -10.11 2.87
N TRP A 358 36.73 -11.27 3.04
CA TRP A 358 36.06 -12.44 3.61
C TRP A 358 35.66 -12.24 5.07
N LEU A 359 36.51 -11.60 5.88
CA LEU A 359 36.19 -11.26 7.27
C LEU A 359 34.99 -10.29 7.37
N GLU A 360 34.88 -9.33 6.45
CA GLU A 360 33.72 -8.44 6.38
C GLU A 360 32.43 -9.17 6.00
N MET A 361 32.50 -10.12 5.05
CA MET A 361 31.35 -10.97 4.71
C MET A 361 30.92 -11.85 5.89
N ILE A 362 31.88 -12.44 6.61
CA ILE A 362 31.63 -13.22 7.82
C ILE A 362 30.98 -12.35 8.90
N ARG A 363 31.51 -11.15 9.16
CA ARG A 363 30.93 -10.19 10.09
C ARG A 363 29.47 -9.87 9.73
N ASP A 364 29.19 -9.61 8.45
CA ASP A 364 27.84 -9.26 8.00
C ASP A 364 26.87 -10.45 8.15
N HIS A 365 27.37 -11.67 7.92
CA HIS A 365 26.61 -12.89 8.18
C HIS A 365 26.30 -13.06 9.68
N ILE A 366 27.29 -12.93 10.57
CA ILE A 366 27.11 -12.99 12.03
C ILE A 366 26.14 -11.90 12.51
N ALA A 367 26.24 -10.69 11.97
CA ALA A 367 25.31 -9.60 12.28
C ALA A 367 23.85 -9.95 11.97
N ALA A 368 23.62 -10.73 10.91
CA ALA A 368 22.30 -11.16 10.47
C ALA A 368 21.80 -12.44 11.16
N ASN A 369 22.70 -13.36 11.53
CA ASN A 369 22.36 -14.73 11.96
C ASN A 369 22.90 -15.14 13.34
N LEU A 370 23.52 -14.23 14.11
CA LEU A 370 24.16 -14.45 15.43
C LEU A 370 25.45 -15.30 15.42
N GLY A 371 25.68 -16.06 14.36
CA GLY A 371 26.88 -16.85 14.18
C GLY A 371 27.06 -17.22 12.72
N ILE A 372 28.16 -17.92 12.45
CA ILE A 372 28.44 -18.59 11.18
C ILE A 372 29.00 -19.98 11.47
N ASP A 373 28.56 -20.97 10.70
CA ASP A 373 29.06 -22.33 10.68
C ASP A 373 29.70 -22.67 9.33
N THR A 374 30.40 -23.81 9.24
CA THR A 374 31.08 -24.22 8.01
C THR A 374 30.14 -24.41 6.82
N ASP A 375 28.91 -24.83 7.09
CA ASP A 375 27.91 -25.09 6.06
C ASP A 375 27.38 -23.79 5.43
N ASP A 376 27.48 -22.66 6.14
CA ASP A 376 27.04 -21.35 5.63
C ASP A 376 27.84 -20.89 4.41
N PHE A 377 29.08 -21.38 4.27
CA PHE A 377 29.93 -21.09 3.12
C PHE A 377 29.45 -21.73 1.82
N GLU A 378 28.49 -22.66 1.88
CA GLU A 378 27.85 -23.26 0.70
C GLU A 378 26.71 -22.40 0.14
N TYR A 379 26.32 -21.32 0.84
CA TYR A 379 25.23 -20.42 0.43
C TYR A 379 25.74 -19.05 0.01
N ALA A 380 24.88 -18.26 -0.65
CA ALA A 380 25.20 -16.89 -1.03
C ALA A 380 25.32 -15.99 0.23
N PRO A 381 26.26 -15.02 0.26
CA PRO A 381 27.15 -14.61 -0.83
C PRO A 381 28.44 -15.44 -0.96
N PHE A 382 28.80 -16.26 0.03
CA PHE A 382 30.07 -17.00 0.06
C PHE A 382 30.24 -17.95 -1.14
N ALA A 383 29.20 -18.69 -1.50
CA ALA A 383 29.22 -19.61 -2.64
C ALA A 383 29.55 -18.92 -3.97
N GLN A 384 29.20 -17.63 -4.11
CA GLN A 384 29.47 -16.83 -5.32
C GLN A 384 30.95 -16.43 -5.41
N GLU A 385 31.62 -16.31 -4.26
CA GLU A 385 33.05 -16.01 -4.14
C GLU A 385 33.92 -17.28 -4.07
N GLY A 386 33.34 -18.48 -4.31
CA GLY A 386 34.05 -19.76 -4.32
C GLY A 386 33.86 -20.63 -3.06
N GLY A 387 33.02 -20.18 -2.13
CA GLY A 387 32.50 -20.95 -0.99
C GLY A 387 33.56 -21.52 -0.06
N LEU A 388 33.25 -22.66 0.57
CA LEU A 388 34.09 -23.31 1.57
C LEU A 388 35.51 -23.61 1.04
N GLY A 389 35.62 -23.99 -0.23
CA GLY A 389 36.91 -24.28 -0.86
C GLY A 389 37.81 -23.05 -0.96
N LYS A 390 37.25 -21.88 -1.30
CA LYS A 390 38.01 -20.64 -1.42
C LYS A 390 38.41 -20.07 -0.06
N VAL A 391 37.50 -20.04 0.91
CA VAL A 391 37.82 -19.54 2.27
C VAL A 391 38.91 -20.38 2.94
N HIS A 392 38.89 -21.71 2.75
CA HIS A 392 39.94 -22.59 3.26
C HIS A 392 41.29 -22.38 2.55
N GLN A 393 41.32 -21.97 1.27
CA GLN A 393 42.57 -21.59 0.60
C GLN A 393 43.16 -20.29 1.16
N ILE A 394 42.30 -19.39 1.65
CA ILE A 394 42.69 -18.06 2.13
C ILE A 394 43.17 -18.10 3.60
N PHE A 395 42.49 -18.89 4.45
CA PHE A 395 42.78 -18.96 5.88
C PHE A 395 43.45 -20.27 6.32
N GLY A 396 43.44 -21.31 5.49
CA GLY A 396 44.10 -22.57 5.80
C GLY A 396 43.51 -23.28 7.03
N ASP A 397 44.39 -23.91 7.81
CA ASP A 397 44.02 -24.69 8.99
C ASP A 397 43.48 -23.82 10.15
N ASP A 398 43.78 -22.52 10.14
CA ASP A 398 43.35 -21.56 11.17
C ASP A 398 41.87 -21.16 11.04
N LEU A 399 41.19 -21.53 9.94
CA LEU A 399 39.81 -21.12 9.64
C LEU A 399 38.83 -21.49 10.75
N SER A 400 38.94 -22.70 11.32
CA SER A 400 37.99 -23.17 12.34
C SER A 400 38.13 -22.37 13.65
N GLU A 401 39.38 -22.11 14.07
CA GLU A 401 39.66 -21.31 15.26
C GLU A 401 39.21 -19.85 15.05
N LEU A 402 39.45 -19.31 13.85
CA LEU A 402 39.02 -17.98 13.46
C LEU A 402 37.49 -17.82 13.52
N ILE A 403 36.73 -18.79 12.99
CA ILE A 403 35.27 -18.76 13.04
C ILE A 403 34.77 -18.80 14.49
N GLU A 404 35.33 -19.66 15.34
CA GLU A 404 34.96 -19.70 16.75
C GLU A 404 35.27 -18.40 17.48
N GLU A 405 36.45 -17.82 17.23
CA GLU A 405 36.88 -16.54 17.80
C GLU A 405 35.95 -15.40 17.36
N LEU A 406 35.59 -15.34 16.08
CA LEU A 406 34.69 -14.33 15.54
C LEU A 406 33.28 -14.48 16.11
N ASN A 407 32.72 -15.70 16.13
CA ASN A 407 31.42 -15.96 16.74
C ASN A 407 31.38 -15.54 18.21
N GLN A 408 32.46 -15.75 18.96
CA GLN A 408 32.53 -15.37 20.37
C GLN A 408 32.72 -13.85 20.57
N SER A 409 33.65 -13.24 19.83
CA SER A 409 34.04 -11.84 20.04
C SER A 409 33.03 -10.85 19.47
N LEU A 410 32.37 -11.19 18.35
CA LEU A 410 31.44 -10.29 17.68
C LEU A 410 30.05 -10.32 18.33
N ALA A 411 29.57 -11.49 18.78
CA ALA A 411 28.26 -11.64 19.41
C ALA A 411 28.24 -11.27 20.92
N ALA A 412 29.41 -10.96 21.49
CA ALA A 412 29.60 -10.64 22.91
C ALA A 412 28.78 -9.45 23.41
#